data_AF-A0A392Q1Q3-F1
#
_entry.id   AF-A0A392Q1Q3-F1
#
_cell.length_a   1.000
_cell.length_b   1.000
_cell.length_c   1.000
_cell.angle_alpha   90.00
_cell.angle_beta   90.00
_cell.angle_gamma   90.00
#
_symmetry.space_group_name_H-M   'P 1'
#
loop_
_entity.id
_entity.type
_entity.pdbx_description
1 polymer ?
#
loop_
_entity_poly.entity_id
_entity_poly.type
_entity_poly.pdbx_seq_one_letter_code
_entity_poly.pdbx_strand_id
1 'polypeptide(L)'
;MLQIKYHSPAEEIAYGPGCWLWDYLRRSGATGFLLPLSGGADSSAVAAIVGCMCQLVVKEIANGDEQVKADAIRIGNYKNGEYPTDSREFAKRIFYTVFMGSENSSGETRMRAKVLADEIGSWHLN
;
A
#
# COMPACT_ATOMS: atom_id res chain seq x y z
N MET A 1 -4.24 -20.46 -30.64
CA MET A 1 -3.92 -19.01 -30.63
C MET A 1 -3.93 -18.55 -29.18
N LEU A 2 -2.83 -18.00 -28.67
CA LEU A 2 -2.82 -17.34 -27.36
C LEU A 2 -3.61 -16.03 -27.50
N GLN A 3 -4.71 -15.88 -26.76
CA GLN A 3 -5.41 -14.60 -26.65
C GLN A 3 -4.61 -13.67 -25.75
N ILE A 4 -4.19 -12.53 -26.28
CA ILE A 4 -3.55 -11.48 -25.49
C ILE A 4 -4.65 -10.75 -24.71
N LYS A 5 -4.56 -10.78 -23.38
CA LYS A 5 -5.43 -10.00 -22.50
C LYS A 5 -4.69 -8.74 -22.09
N TYR A 6 -5.22 -7.59 -22.50
CA TYR A 6 -4.73 -6.28 -22.07
C TYR A 6 -5.34 -5.89 -20.74
N HIS A 7 -4.57 -5.14 -19.95
CA HIS A 7 -5.07 -4.47 -18.76
C HIS A 7 -5.86 -3.22 -19.18
N SER A 8 -6.86 -2.88 -18.37
CA SER A 8 -7.51 -1.57 -18.48
C SER A 8 -6.55 -0.46 -18.02
N PRO A 9 -6.75 0.80 -18.44
CA PRO A 9 -5.89 1.91 -18.00
C PRO A 9 -5.80 2.04 -16.47
N ALA A 10 -6.89 1.76 -15.74
CA ALA A 10 -6.89 1.80 -14.29
C ALA A 10 -6.04 0.68 -13.67
N GLU A 11 -6.10 -0.53 -14.23
CA GLU A 11 -5.24 -1.65 -13.81
C GLU A 11 -3.77 -1.36 -14.09
N GLU A 12 -3.44 -0.74 -15.23
CA GLU A 12 -2.05 -0.35 -15.55
C GLU A 12 -1.51 0.68 -14.55
N ILE A 13 -2.33 1.68 -14.18
CA ILE A 13 -1.99 2.69 -13.17
C ILE A 13 -1.86 2.08 -11.77
N ALA A 14 -2.61 1.04 -11.44
CA ALA A 14 -2.49 0.36 -10.16
C ALA A 14 -1.27 -0.57 -10.11
N TYR A 15 -1.08 -1.40 -11.14
CA TYR A 15 -0.08 -2.47 -11.14
C TYR A 15 1.32 -1.99 -11.44
N GLY A 16 1.50 -1.11 -12.44
CA GLY A 16 2.84 -0.63 -12.81
C GLY A 16 3.53 0.11 -11.65
N PRO A 17 2.94 1.22 -11.16
CA PRO A 17 3.40 1.95 -9.99
C PRO A 17 3.46 1.09 -8.72
N GLY A 18 2.50 0.18 -8.50
CA GLY A 18 2.50 -0.74 -7.36
C GLY A 18 3.73 -1.64 -7.34
N CYS A 19 4.03 -2.30 -8.45
CA CYS A 19 5.24 -3.12 -8.59
C CYS A 19 6.53 -2.29 -8.46
N TRP A 20 6.53 -1.07 -9.00
CA TRP A 20 7.68 -0.17 -8.86
C TRP A 20 7.95 0.23 -7.41
N LEU A 21 6.90 0.60 -6.65
CA LEU A 21 7.02 0.92 -5.23
C LEU A 21 7.48 -0.27 -4.40
N TRP A 22 7.01 -1.48 -4.72
CA TRP A 22 7.48 -2.70 -4.06
C TRP A 22 8.98 -2.90 -4.26
N ASP A 23 9.45 -2.79 -5.50
CA ASP A 23 10.86 -2.90 -5.84
C ASP A 23 11.71 -1.82 -5.17
N TYR A 24 11.21 -0.59 -5.12
CA TYR A 24 11.86 0.51 -4.42
C TYR A 24 11.99 0.21 -2.92
N LEU A 25 10.89 -0.21 -2.28
CA LEU A 25 10.85 -0.49 -0.85
C LEU A 25 11.81 -1.63 -0.47
N ARG A 26 11.74 -2.76 -1.18
CA ARG A 26 12.57 -3.93 -0.84
C ARG A 26 14.05 -3.71 -1.09
N ARG A 27 14.44 -2.85 -2.03
CA ARG A 27 15.85 -2.58 -2.40
C ARG A 27 16.47 -1.38 -1.66
N SER A 28 15.67 -0.42 -1.22
CA SER A 28 16.17 0.79 -0.53
C SER A 28 16.65 0.54 0.90
N GLY A 29 16.28 -0.58 1.51
CA GLY A 29 16.52 -0.86 2.93
C GLY A 29 15.53 -0.18 3.87
N ALA A 30 14.57 0.58 3.35
CA ALA A 30 13.47 1.14 4.14
C ALA A 30 12.51 0.03 4.61
N THR A 31 11.75 0.35 5.67
CA THR A 31 10.76 -0.57 6.29
C THR A 31 9.32 -0.13 6.07
N GLY A 32 9.11 0.95 5.33
CA GLY A 32 7.77 1.43 4.98
C GLY A 32 7.77 2.78 4.28
N PHE A 33 6.55 3.32 4.13
CA PHE A 33 6.25 4.62 3.54
C PHE A 33 5.54 5.52 4.55
N LEU A 34 5.82 6.81 4.43
CA LEU A 34 5.06 7.88 5.09
C LEU A 34 4.40 8.74 4.02
N LEU A 35 3.08 8.89 4.08
CA LEU A 35 2.32 9.72 3.15
C LEU A 35 1.49 10.77 3.91
N PRO A 36 1.75 12.07 3.66
CA PRO A 36 0.80 13.12 4.02
C PRO A 36 -0.51 12.94 3.24
N LEU A 37 -1.54 12.42 3.92
CA LEU A 37 -2.83 12.09 3.32
C LEU A 37 -3.81 13.23 3.59
N SER A 38 -4.10 14.01 2.55
CA SER A 38 -4.95 15.20 2.65
C SER A 38 -6.44 14.94 2.44
N GLY A 39 -6.83 13.75 1.96
CA GLY A 39 -8.19 13.46 1.51
C GLY A 39 -8.55 14.09 0.16
N GLY A 40 -7.56 14.66 -0.54
CA GLY A 40 -7.66 15.08 -1.95
C GLY A 40 -7.39 13.92 -2.91
N ALA A 41 -7.68 14.13 -4.20
CA ALA A 41 -7.59 13.06 -5.22
C ALA A 41 -6.17 12.49 -5.36
N ASP A 42 -5.15 13.35 -5.40
CA ASP A 42 -3.76 12.92 -5.68
C ASP A 42 -3.17 12.08 -4.54
N SER A 43 -3.30 12.56 -3.30
CA SER A 43 -2.84 11.80 -2.12
C SER A 43 -3.64 10.51 -1.95
N SER A 44 -4.92 10.52 -2.31
CA SER A 44 -5.77 9.32 -2.31
C SER A 44 -5.34 8.31 -3.38
N ALA A 45 -4.96 8.77 -4.56
CA ALA A 45 -4.46 7.91 -5.64
C ALA A 45 -3.15 7.22 -5.23
N VAL A 46 -2.21 7.97 -4.62
CA VAL A 46 -0.97 7.38 -4.10
C VAL A 46 -1.27 6.35 -3.01
N ALA A 47 -2.18 6.65 -2.08
CA ALA A 47 -2.59 5.70 -1.05
C ALA A 47 -3.21 4.43 -1.65
N ALA A 48 -4.07 4.57 -2.66
CA ALA A 48 -4.67 3.43 -3.37
C ALA A 48 -3.62 2.55 -4.05
N ILE A 49 -2.61 3.15 -4.70
CA ILE A 49 -1.50 2.40 -5.31
C ILE A 49 -0.73 1.59 -4.26
N VAL A 50 -0.43 2.17 -3.08
CA VAL A 50 0.24 1.43 -1.98
C VAL A 50 -0.67 0.31 -1.45
N GLY A 51 -1.98 0.53 -1.37
CA GLY A 51 -2.95 -0.50 -1.04
C GLY A 51 -2.95 -1.66 -2.06
N CYS A 52 -2.96 -1.36 -3.35
CA CYS A 52 -2.86 -2.34 -4.43
C CYS A 52 -1.52 -3.11 -4.38
N MET A 53 -0.41 -2.42 -4.10
CA MET A 53 0.89 -3.06 -3.89
C MET A 53 0.82 -4.11 -2.78
N CYS A 54 0.22 -3.78 -1.63
CA CYS A 54 0.07 -4.73 -0.52
C CYS A 54 -0.77 -5.96 -0.91
N GLN A 55 -1.83 -5.76 -1.70
CA GLN A 55 -2.65 -6.86 -2.23
C GLN A 55 -1.85 -7.77 -3.18
N LEU A 56 -1.05 -7.18 -4.08
CA LEU A 56 -0.19 -7.95 -4.99
C LEU A 56 0.85 -8.77 -4.21
N VAL A 57 1.49 -8.18 -3.19
CA VAL A 57 2.47 -8.89 -2.34
C VAL A 57 1.82 -10.11 -1.67
N VAL A 58 0.67 -9.94 -1.02
CA VAL A 58 -0.03 -11.05 -0.37
C VAL A 58 -0.47 -12.11 -1.38
N LYS A 59 -0.92 -11.69 -2.57
CA LYS A 59 -1.29 -12.59 -3.65
C LYS A 59 -0.12 -13.45 -4.13
N GLU A 60 1.06 -12.85 -4.36
CA GLU A 60 2.22 -13.61 -4.83
C GLU A 60 2.80 -14.52 -3.75
N ILE A 61 2.72 -14.14 -2.48
CA ILE A 61 3.02 -15.04 -1.36
C ILE A 61 2.10 -16.27 -1.38
N ALA A 62 0.80 -16.07 -1.62
CA ALA A 62 -0.15 -17.17 -1.72
C ALA A 62 0.10 -18.05 -2.97
N ASN A 63 0.67 -17.48 -4.04
CA ASN A 63 1.10 -18.23 -5.23
C ASN A 63 2.41 -19.01 -5.03
N GLY A 64 3.08 -18.85 -3.88
CA GLY A 64 4.32 -19.56 -3.56
C GLY A 64 5.60 -18.83 -3.97
N ASP A 65 5.56 -17.50 -4.17
CA ASP A 65 6.79 -16.72 -4.40
C ASP A 65 7.56 -16.54 -3.08
N GLU A 66 8.58 -17.37 -2.89
CA GLU A 66 9.42 -17.37 -1.69
C GLU A 66 10.28 -16.09 -1.57
N GLN A 67 10.63 -15.43 -2.68
CA GLN A 67 11.41 -14.18 -2.64
C GLN A 67 10.53 -13.04 -2.12
N VAL A 68 9.32 -12.90 -2.66
CA VAL A 68 8.34 -11.90 -2.20
C VAL A 68 8.01 -12.14 -0.72
N LYS A 69 7.83 -13.40 -0.32
CA LYS A 69 7.60 -13.77 1.08
C LYS A 69 8.75 -13.37 2.00
N ALA A 70 9.99 -13.70 1.65
CA ALA A 70 11.16 -13.35 2.44
C ALA A 70 11.32 -11.82 2.58
N ASP A 71 11.11 -11.08 1.49
CA ASP A 71 11.16 -9.62 1.50
C ASP A 71 10.03 -9.02 2.36
N ALA A 72 8.81 -9.55 2.27
CA ALA A 72 7.68 -9.06 3.05
C ALA A 72 7.84 -9.35 4.55
N ILE A 73 8.38 -10.51 4.93
CA ILE A 73 8.73 -10.84 6.32
C ILE A 73 9.72 -9.82 6.87
N ARG A 74 10.78 -9.52 6.12
CA ARG A 74 11.82 -8.56 6.52
C ARG A 74 11.26 -7.15 6.67
N ILE A 75 10.57 -6.65 5.65
CA ILE A 75 10.06 -5.28 5.60
C ILE A 75 8.97 -5.06 6.66
N GLY A 76 8.04 -6.01 6.79
CA GLY A 76 6.99 -5.97 7.81
C GLY A 76 7.44 -6.40 9.21
N ASN A 77 8.72 -6.75 9.39
CA ASN A 77 9.30 -7.20 10.65
C ASN A 77 8.47 -8.31 11.33
N TYR A 78 8.06 -9.32 10.57
CA TYR A 78 7.35 -10.48 11.08
C TYR A 78 8.32 -11.38 11.88
N LYS A 79 7.81 -12.01 12.94
CA LYS A 79 8.61 -12.84 13.86
C LYS A 79 8.06 -14.25 13.90
N ASN A 80 8.84 -15.19 14.44
CA ASN A 80 8.40 -16.55 14.73
C ASN A 80 7.83 -17.33 13.53
N GLY A 81 8.29 -17.02 12.31
CA GLY A 81 7.81 -17.68 11.09
C GLY A 81 6.47 -17.16 10.55
N GLU A 82 5.93 -16.09 11.14
CA GLU A 82 4.76 -15.39 10.60
C GLU A 82 5.10 -14.69 9.27
N TYR A 83 4.08 -14.49 8.45
CA TYR A 83 4.16 -13.77 7.17
C TYR A 83 2.80 -13.14 6.83
N PRO A 84 2.77 -12.11 5.97
CA PRO A 84 1.51 -11.44 5.65
C PRO A 84 0.56 -12.35 4.87
N THR A 85 -0.67 -12.46 5.36
CA THR A 85 -1.79 -13.16 4.71
C THR A 85 -2.98 -12.26 4.44
N ASP A 86 -3.00 -11.07 5.04
CA ASP A 86 -4.00 -10.03 4.82
C ASP A 86 -3.30 -8.73 4.40
N SER A 87 -3.78 -8.12 3.31
CA SER A 87 -3.13 -6.93 2.75
C SER A 87 -3.27 -5.71 3.64
N ARG A 88 -4.37 -5.60 4.41
CA ARG A 88 -4.60 -4.46 5.31
C ARG A 88 -3.70 -4.56 6.53
N GLU A 89 -3.49 -5.76 7.07
CA GLU A 89 -2.53 -6.02 8.14
C GLU A 89 -1.10 -5.72 7.69
N PHE A 90 -0.72 -6.14 6.48
CA PHE A 90 0.59 -5.79 5.93
C PHE A 90 0.74 -4.28 5.76
N ALA A 91 -0.25 -3.61 5.15
CA ALA A 91 -0.28 -2.15 5.00
C ALA A 91 -0.13 -1.44 6.34
N LYS A 92 -0.76 -1.95 7.41
CA LYS A 92 -0.66 -1.36 8.76
C LYS A 92 0.76 -1.28 9.30
N ARG A 93 1.63 -2.21 8.90
CA ARG A 93 3.03 -2.26 9.35
C ARG A 93 3.92 -1.34 8.56
N ILE A 94 3.66 -1.23 7.25
CA ILE A 94 4.59 -0.61 6.30
C ILE A 94 4.09 0.74 5.77
N PHE A 95 2.85 1.13 6.05
CA PHE A 95 2.27 2.34 5.48
C PHE A 95 1.69 3.24 6.57
N TYR A 96 2.35 4.37 6.77
CA TYR A 96 1.98 5.40 7.71
C TYR A 96 1.38 6.57 6.95
N THR A 97 0.19 6.98 7.35
CA THR A 97 -0.49 8.13 6.75
C THR A 97 -0.72 9.21 7.81
N VAL A 98 -0.60 10.47 7.43
CA VAL A 98 -0.79 11.59 8.34
C VAL A 98 -1.64 12.68 7.71
N PHE A 99 -2.71 13.06 8.37
CA PHE A 99 -3.49 14.23 7.99
C PHE A 99 -2.88 15.48 8.64
N MET A 100 -2.23 16.33 7.85
CA MET A 100 -1.67 17.60 8.33
C MET A 100 -2.64 18.74 8.06
N GLY A 101 -3.62 18.89 8.95
CA GLY A 101 -4.63 19.96 8.86
C GLY A 101 -4.05 21.34 9.18
N SER A 102 -4.59 22.37 8.51
CA SER A 102 -4.43 23.79 8.85
C SER A 102 -5.78 24.40 9.23
N GLU A 103 -5.81 25.66 9.66
CA GLU A 103 -7.05 26.38 10.01
C GLU A 103 -8.12 26.37 8.90
N ASN A 104 -7.71 26.22 7.63
CA ASN A 104 -8.59 26.17 6.46
C ASN A 104 -9.02 24.74 6.06
N SER A 105 -8.64 23.71 6.82
CA SER A 105 -8.98 22.33 6.50
C SER A 105 -10.42 22.01 6.89
N SER A 106 -11.23 21.55 5.93
CA SER A 106 -12.63 21.17 6.20
C SER A 106 -12.70 19.83 6.95
N GLY A 107 -13.73 19.65 7.78
CA GLY A 107 -13.98 18.37 8.43
C GLY A 107 -14.19 17.22 7.44
N GLU A 108 -14.64 17.51 6.23
CA GLU A 108 -14.83 16.52 5.18
C GLU A 108 -13.53 15.93 4.65
N THR A 109 -12.49 16.74 4.39
CA THR A 109 -11.22 16.22 3.86
C THR A 109 -10.51 15.35 4.89
N ARG A 110 -10.57 15.75 6.17
CA ARG A 110 -10.10 14.93 7.28
C ARG A 110 -10.83 13.58 7.35
N MET A 111 -12.15 13.59 7.24
CA MET A 111 -12.95 12.38 7.27
C MET A 111 -12.63 11.46 6.08
N ARG A 112 -12.49 12.01 4.86
CA ARG A 112 -12.12 11.23 3.67
C ARG A 112 -10.75 10.58 3.83
N ALA A 113 -9.76 11.33 4.32
CA ALA A 113 -8.43 10.79 4.61
C ALA A 113 -8.50 9.62 5.59
N LYS A 114 -9.25 9.79 6.68
CA LYS A 114 -9.45 8.74 7.69
C LYS A 114 -10.12 7.49 7.12
N VAL A 115 -11.23 7.64 6.40
CA VAL A 115 -11.97 6.50 5.81
C VAL A 115 -11.06 5.74 4.85
N LEU A 116 -10.36 6.43 3.95
CA LEU A 116 -9.47 5.79 3.00
C LEU A 116 -8.30 5.08 3.69
N ALA A 117 -7.71 5.70 4.72
CA ALA A 117 -6.64 5.09 5.50
C ALA A 117 -7.12 3.81 6.21
N ASP A 118 -8.33 3.84 6.77
CA ASP A 118 -8.96 2.70 7.43
C ASP A 118 -9.27 1.57 6.42
N GLU A 119 -9.76 1.89 5.21
CA GLU A 119 -10.01 0.91 4.13
C GLU A 119 -8.72 0.21 3.68
N ILE A 120 -7.65 0.96 3.43
CA ILE A 120 -6.34 0.42 3.03
C ILE A 120 -5.70 -0.36 4.18
N GLY A 121 -5.97 0.04 5.44
CA GLY A 121 -5.36 -0.55 6.63
C GLY A 121 -4.08 0.17 7.10
N SER A 122 -3.79 1.36 6.57
CA SER A 122 -2.59 2.13 6.97
C SER A 122 -2.66 2.58 8.43
N TRP A 123 -1.51 2.79 9.07
CA TRP A 123 -1.47 3.44 10.38
C TRP A 123 -1.66 4.95 10.21
N HIS A 124 -2.81 5.48 10.66
CA HIS A 124 -3.21 6.87 10.38
C HIS A 124 -3.08 7.78 11.61
N LEU A 125 -2.34 8.88 11.46
CA LEU A 125 -2.29 9.97 12.42
C LEU A 125 -3.18 11.13 11.97
N ASN A 126 -4.03 11.62 12.88
CA ASN A 126 -5.00 12.69 12.64
C ASN A 126 -4.57 14.04 13.22
#